data_AF-A0A7V3XNI1-F1
#
_entry.id   AF-A0A7V3XNI1-F1
#
_cell.length_a   1.000
_cell.length_b   1.000
_cell.length_c   1.000
_cell.angle_alpha   90.00
_cell.angle_beta   90.00
_cell.angle_gamma   90.00
#
_symmetry.space_group_name_H-M   'P 1'
#
loop_
_entity.id
_entity.type
_entity.pdbx_description
1 polymer ?
#
loop_
_entity_poly.entity_id
_entity_poly.type
_entity_poly.pdbx_seq_one_letter_code
_entity_poly.pdbx_strand_id
1 'polypeptide(L)'
;MRLGCSGCLALLGSVVVVTILIGGALWAAMGILEDPALGVVSTSQADWVSARKKLQDIARTGDAQPGSTYLTEREATALVSRELAEAGELPFSAVSVRLPGNGLLEVSGRLPLRVVLTETPLARGAAWLPASWLERSVWMRLRAHPRVERRGDRRYVRFDVDAFTLGRTWLPAFVPRLILDPSTLRFLSMPIPSSVDDVTAESGRLVIRSGD
;
A
#
# COMPACT_ATOMS: atom_id res chain seq x y z
N MET A 1 -61.74 4.62 -3.27
CA MET A 1 -60.68 3.64 -2.96
C MET A 1 -59.71 3.56 -4.15
N ARG A 2 -58.56 4.23 -4.09
CA ARG A 2 -57.48 4.15 -5.09
C ARG A 2 -56.18 3.81 -4.36
N LEU A 3 -56.07 2.57 -3.90
CA LEU A 3 -54.87 2.04 -3.23
C LEU A 3 -54.02 1.13 -4.14
N GLY A 4 -54.41 0.94 -5.41
CA GLY A 4 -53.68 0.06 -6.35
C GLY A 4 -52.46 0.69 -7.04
N CYS A 5 -52.46 2.00 -7.31
CA CYS A 5 -51.37 2.64 -8.07
C CYS A 5 -50.14 2.98 -7.22
N SER A 6 -50.32 3.41 -5.96
CA SER A 6 -49.19 3.80 -5.11
C SER A 6 -48.36 2.59 -4.66
N GLY A 7 -48.99 1.45 -4.40
CA GLY A 7 -48.31 0.20 -4.04
C GLY A 7 -47.44 -0.34 -5.18
N CYS A 8 -47.96 -0.31 -6.42
CA CYS A 8 -47.21 -0.78 -7.59
C CYS A 8 -46.00 0.12 -7.89
N LEU A 9 -46.15 1.44 -7.75
CA LEU A 9 -45.08 2.40 -7.98
C LEU A 9 -44.01 2.34 -6.89
N ALA A 10 -44.40 2.11 -5.63
CA ALA A 10 -43.47 1.86 -4.53
C ALA A 10 -42.69 0.53 -4.71
N LEU A 11 -43.36 -0.52 -5.19
CA LEU A 11 -42.73 -1.81 -5.42
C LEU A 11 -41.76 -1.75 -6.60
N LEU A 12 -42.15 -1.13 -7.72
CA LEU A 12 -41.24 -0.84 -8.83
C LEU A 12 -40.05 0.03 -8.39
N GLY A 13 -40.30 1.07 -7.60
CA GLY A 13 -39.26 1.91 -7.02
C GLY A 13 -38.27 1.10 -6.17
N SER A 14 -38.76 0.22 -5.30
CA SER A 14 -37.91 -0.65 -4.47
C SER A 14 -37.08 -1.62 -5.31
N VAL A 15 -37.66 -2.22 -6.37
CA VAL A 15 -36.95 -3.12 -7.27
C VAL A 15 -35.83 -2.38 -7.99
N VAL A 16 -36.11 -1.20 -8.53
CA VAL A 16 -35.10 -0.36 -9.20
C VAL A 16 -33.97 0.00 -8.25
N VAL A 17 -34.27 0.45 -7.03
CA VAL A 17 -33.25 0.77 -6.02
C VAL A 17 -32.40 -0.46 -5.69
N VAL A 18 -33.01 -1.62 -5.48
CA VAL A 18 -32.28 -2.86 -5.19
C VAL A 18 -31.41 -3.28 -6.38
N THR A 19 -31.91 -3.20 -7.61
CA THR A 19 -31.13 -3.52 -8.81
C THR A 19 -29.93 -2.57 -8.98
N ILE A 20 -30.11 -1.28 -8.73
CA ILE A 20 -29.01 -0.30 -8.76
C ILE A 20 -27.97 -0.62 -7.69
N LEU A 21 -28.40 -0.94 -6.47
CA LEU A 21 -27.48 -1.30 -5.38
C LEU A 21 -26.69 -2.58 -5.68
N ILE A 22 -27.35 -3.63 -6.17
CA ILE A 22 -26.70 -4.89 -6.54
C ILE A 22 -25.75 -4.68 -7.73
N GLY A 23 -26.20 -3.97 -8.77
CA GLY A 23 -25.38 -3.66 -9.94
C GLY A 23 -24.15 -2.84 -9.58
N GLY A 24 -24.32 -1.83 -8.72
CA GLY A 24 -23.21 -1.02 -8.21
C GLY A 24 -22.21 -1.83 -7.39
N ALA A 25 -22.69 -2.72 -6.53
CA ALA A 25 -21.83 -3.60 -5.74
C ALA A 25 -21.03 -4.57 -6.62
N LEU A 26 -21.67 -5.17 -7.63
CA LEU A 26 -21.01 -6.07 -8.58
C LEU A 26 -19.96 -5.33 -9.43
N TRP A 27 -20.28 -4.12 -9.89
CA TRP A 27 -19.34 -3.29 -10.66
C TRP A 27 -18.11 -2.90 -9.83
N ALA A 28 -18.32 -2.47 -8.58
CA ALA A 28 -17.23 -2.17 -7.65
C ALA A 28 -16.36 -3.41 -7.36
N ALA A 29 -16.98 -4.58 -7.19
CA ALA A 29 -16.26 -5.83 -6.98
C ALA A 29 -15.41 -6.23 -8.21
N MET A 30 -15.94 -6.04 -9.42
CA MET A 30 -15.15 -6.28 -10.65
C MET A 30 -13.96 -5.32 -10.75
N GLY A 31 -14.14 -4.03 -10.44
CA GLY A 31 -13.04 -3.06 -10.44
C GLY A 31 -11.94 -3.34 -9.41
N ILE A 32 -12.29 -3.94 -8.26
CA ILE A 32 -11.34 -4.39 -7.24
C ILE A 32 -10.50 -5.58 -7.73
N LEU A 33 -11.10 -6.46 -8.53
CA LEU A 33 -10.48 -7.69 -9.04
C LEU A 33 -9.72 -7.49 -10.35
N GLU A 34 -9.87 -6.34 -11.00
CA GLU A 34 -9.18 -6.01 -12.25
C GLU A 34 -7.71 -5.67 -11.98
N ASP A 35 -6.82 -6.15 -12.85
CA ASP A 35 -5.38 -5.91 -12.78
C ASP A 35 -5.08 -4.47 -13.23
N PRO A 36 -4.71 -3.54 -12.32
CA PRO A 36 -4.34 -2.21 -12.73
C PRO A 36 -2.99 -2.29 -13.45
N ALA A 37 -2.83 -1.56 -14.56
CA ALA A 37 -1.56 -1.48 -15.29
C ALA A 37 -0.43 -0.97 -14.37
N LEU A 38 0.25 -1.90 -13.72
CA LEU A 38 1.32 -1.67 -12.78
C LEU A 38 2.63 -2.11 -13.44
N GLY A 39 3.58 -1.19 -13.53
CA GLY A 39 4.94 -1.53 -13.93
C GLY A 39 5.61 -2.26 -12.79
N VAL A 40 5.56 -3.60 -12.80
CA VAL A 40 6.30 -4.43 -11.84
C VAL A 40 7.78 -4.34 -12.17
N VAL A 41 8.55 -3.83 -11.23
CA VAL A 41 10.01 -3.73 -11.35
C VAL A 41 10.63 -5.09 -11.05
N SER A 42 11.34 -5.68 -12.02
CA SER A 42 12.11 -6.90 -11.79
C SER A 42 13.29 -6.63 -10.87
N THR A 43 13.45 -7.44 -9.82
CA THR A 43 14.55 -7.33 -8.85
C THR A 43 15.43 -8.58 -8.87
N SER A 44 16.68 -8.40 -8.46
CA SER A 44 17.65 -9.47 -8.28
C SER A 44 18.14 -9.55 -6.83
N GLN A 45 18.76 -10.68 -6.47
CA GLN A 45 19.41 -10.81 -5.16
C GLN A 45 20.54 -9.78 -4.97
N ALA A 46 21.23 -9.40 -6.05
CA ALA A 46 22.28 -8.38 -6.01
C ALA A 46 21.73 -7.01 -5.59
N ASP A 47 20.52 -6.65 -6.05
CA ASP A 47 19.87 -5.38 -5.68
C ASP A 47 19.57 -5.34 -4.17
N TRP A 48 19.13 -6.46 -3.57
CA TRP A 48 18.91 -6.54 -2.12
C TRP A 48 20.20 -6.40 -1.32
N VAL A 49 21.27 -7.09 -1.74
CA VAL A 49 22.58 -6.98 -1.05
C VAL A 49 23.13 -5.55 -1.16
N SER A 50 23.01 -4.92 -2.33
CA SER A 50 23.41 -3.53 -2.55
C SER A 50 22.64 -2.57 -1.64
N ALA A 51 21.30 -2.70 -1.60
CA ALA A 51 20.44 -1.89 -0.75
C ALA A 51 20.80 -2.03 0.74
N ARG A 52 20.98 -3.27 1.20
CA ARG A 52 21.29 -3.56 2.62
C ARG A 52 22.67 -3.05 3.01
N LYS A 53 23.66 -3.19 2.13
CA LYS A 53 25.00 -2.63 2.34
C LYS A 53 24.95 -1.10 2.49
N LYS A 54 24.25 -0.40 1.58
CA LYS A 54 24.08 1.06 1.65
C LYS A 54 23.45 1.52 2.97
N LEU A 55 22.38 0.85 3.41
CA LEU A 55 21.72 1.17 4.68
C LEU A 55 22.60 0.87 5.90
N GLN A 56 23.35 -0.22 5.87
CA GLN A 56 24.30 -0.56 6.93
C GLN A 56 25.47 0.42 6.99
N ASP A 57 25.96 0.87 5.84
CA ASP A 57 27.03 1.88 5.75
C ASP A 57 26.55 3.23 6.32
N ILE A 58 25.31 3.64 6.04
CA ILE A 58 24.68 4.83 6.66
C ILE A 58 24.57 4.65 8.18
N ALA A 59 24.07 3.49 8.63
CA ALA A 59 23.89 3.23 10.05
C ALA A 59 25.22 3.17 10.83
N ARG A 60 26.29 2.72 10.19
CA ARG A 60 27.62 2.57 10.81
C ARG A 60 28.39 3.88 10.83
N THR A 61 28.44 4.57 9.70
CA THR A 61 29.28 5.76 9.53
C THR A 61 28.58 6.99 10.10
N GLY A 62 27.25 6.95 10.22
CA GLY A 62 26.48 8.12 10.59
C GLY A 62 26.67 9.24 9.57
N ASP A 63 27.03 8.91 8.33
CA ASP A 63 27.40 9.89 7.34
C ASP A 63 27.02 9.31 5.98
N ALA A 64 25.96 9.82 5.38
CA ALA A 64 25.74 9.64 3.95
C ALA A 64 26.79 10.53 3.28
N GLN A 65 27.91 9.90 2.90
CA GLN A 65 29.07 10.53 2.26
C GLN A 65 28.66 11.70 1.35
N PRO A 66 29.38 12.84 1.35
CA PRO A 66 29.01 14.03 0.58
C PRO A 66 28.86 13.66 -0.90
N GLY A 67 27.61 13.52 -1.33
CA GLY A 67 27.22 12.72 -2.48
C GLY A 67 26.11 11.74 -2.14
N SER A 68 24.93 12.26 -1.79
CA SER A 68 23.62 11.58 -1.65
C SER A 68 23.65 10.05 -1.80
N THR A 69 23.55 9.31 -0.70
CA THR A 69 23.30 7.86 -0.83
C THR A 69 21.89 7.68 -1.37
N TYR A 70 21.78 7.06 -2.54
CA TYR A 70 20.51 6.83 -3.19
C TYR A 70 20.18 5.35 -3.32
N LEU A 71 18.90 5.01 -3.13
CA LEU A 71 18.34 3.71 -3.47
C LEU A 71 17.56 3.84 -4.77
N THR A 72 17.89 3.01 -5.75
CA THR A 72 17.11 2.93 -7.00
C THR A 72 15.77 2.25 -6.76
N GLU A 73 14.81 2.38 -7.69
CA GLU A 73 13.52 1.66 -7.62
C GLU A 73 13.70 0.14 -7.46
N ARG A 74 14.72 -0.46 -8.11
CA ARG A 74 15.01 -1.90 -8.00
C ARG A 74 15.51 -2.26 -6.60
N GLU A 75 16.43 -1.48 -6.06
CA GLU A 75 16.97 -1.67 -4.71
C GLU A 75 15.89 -1.49 -3.65
N ALA A 76 15.07 -0.44 -3.77
CA ALA A 76 13.94 -0.20 -2.87
C ALA A 76 12.89 -1.32 -2.96
N THR A 77 12.57 -1.77 -4.18
CA THR A 77 11.66 -2.91 -4.39
C THR A 77 12.22 -4.19 -3.76
N ALA A 78 13.50 -4.49 -3.98
CA ALA A 78 14.13 -5.70 -3.46
C ALA A 78 14.15 -5.71 -1.94
N LEU A 79 14.47 -4.57 -1.33
CA LEU A 79 14.44 -4.38 0.12
C LEU A 79 13.02 -4.57 0.67
N VAL A 80 12.04 -3.79 0.19
CA VAL A 80 10.67 -3.83 0.70
C VAL A 80 10.02 -5.19 0.50
N SER A 81 10.22 -5.83 -0.66
CA SER A 81 9.68 -7.16 -0.95
C SER A 81 10.17 -8.22 0.05
N ARG A 82 11.44 -8.14 0.45
CA ARG A 82 12.06 -9.11 1.36
C ARG A 82 11.72 -8.83 2.81
N GLU A 83 11.76 -7.57 3.22
CA GLU A 83 11.37 -7.18 4.58
C GLU A 83 9.87 -7.46 4.82
N LEU A 84 8.99 -7.25 3.84
CA LEU A 84 7.57 -7.65 3.95
C LEU A 84 7.40 -9.17 4.04
N ALA A 85 8.21 -9.95 3.32
CA ALA A 85 8.17 -11.41 3.40
C ALA A 85 8.72 -11.94 4.73
N GLU A 86 9.69 -11.24 5.34
CA GLU A 86 10.30 -11.61 6.62
C GLU A 86 9.50 -11.12 7.84
N ALA A 87 8.88 -9.94 7.76
CA ALA A 87 8.18 -9.30 8.88
C ALA A 87 6.65 -9.45 8.84
N GLY A 88 6.06 -9.76 7.69
CA GLY A 88 4.61 -9.80 7.52
C GLY A 88 4.03 -11.21 7.69
N GLU A 89 2.99 -11.33 8.51
CA GLU A 89 2.08 -12.49 8.49
C GLU A 89 1.22 -12.52 7.22
N LEU A 90 1.20 -11.41 6.47
CA LEU A 90 0.40 -11.23 5.27
C LEU A 90 1.12 -11.79 4.03
N PRO A 91 0.46 -12.65 3.22
CA PRO A 91 1.08 -13.29 2.05
C PRO A 91 1.12 -12.34 0.85
N PHE A 92 1.94 -11.28 0.95
CA PHE A 92 2.18 -10.37 -0.15
C PHE A 92 2.93 -11.07 -1.30
N SER A 93 2.48 -10.81 -2.52
CA SER A 93 3.15 -11.26 -3.75
C SER A 93 3.30 -10.10 -4.74
N ALA A 94 4.24 -10.21 -5.69
CA ALA A 94 4.47 -9.21 -6.73
C ALA A 94 4.62 -7.77 -6.20
N VAL A 95 5.35 -7.60 -5.10
CA VAL A 95 5.61 -6.29 -4.49
C VAL A 95 6.52 -5.47 -5.40
N SER A 96 6.16 -4.21 -5.63
CA SER A 96 6.93 -3.26 -6.42
C SER A 96 6.89 -1.87 -5.79
N VAL A 97 8.04 -1.19 -5.78
CA VAL A 97 8.18 0.20 -5.34
C VAL A 97 8.52 1.06 -6.56
N ARG A 98 7.73 2.10 -6.78
CA ARG A 98 7.97 3.10 -7.81
C ARG A 98 8.18 4.47 -7.18
N LEU A 99 9.06 5.23 -7.81
CA LEU A 99 9.49 6.55 -7.38
C LEU A 99 9.19 7.51 -8.53
N PRO A 100 7.90 7.89 -8.73
CA PRO A 100 7.49 8.73 -9.86
C PRO A 100 8.15 10.12 -9.84
N GLY A 101 8.67 10.54 -8.69
CA GLY A 101 9.20 11.89 -8.44
C GLY A 101 8.23 12.74 -7.64
N ASN A 102 8.59 14.01 -7.43
CA ASN A 102 7.83 14.99 -6.65
C ASN A 102 7.66 14.64 -5.16
N GLY A 103 8.58 13.88 -4.57
CA GLY A 103 8.50 13.45 -3.17
C GLY A 103 7.52 12.29 -2.94
N LEU A 104 6.94 11.70 -3.99
CA LEU A 104 6.01 10.59 -3.89
C LEU A 104 6.72 9.24 -3.97
N LEU A 105 6.28 8.32 -3.13
CA LEU A 105 6.63 6.91 -3.13
C LEU A 105 5.35 6.07 -3.35
N GLU A 106 5.38 5.21 -4.35
CA GLU A 106 4.29 4.30 -4.68
C GLU A 106 4.69 2.86 -4.36
N VAL A 107 4.02 2.22 -3.40
CA VAL A 107 4.18 0.79 -3.12
C VAL A 107 2.99 0.04 -3.65
N SER A 108 3.22 -0.99 -4.45
CA SER A 108 2.18 -1.88 -4.95
C SER A 108 2.47 -3.31 -4.56
N GLY A 109 1.43 -4.12 -4.36
CA GLY A 109 1.55 -5.55 -4.08
C GLY A 109 0.23 -6.28 -4.24
N ARG A 110 0.27 -7.60 -4.34
CA ARG A 110 -0.90 -8.47 -4.42
C ARG A 110 -1.14 -9.16 -3.10
N LEU A 111 -2.40 -9.16 -2.66
CA LEU A 111 -2.87 -9.91 -1.50
C LEU A 111 -4.09 -10.74 -1.88
N PRO A 112 -4.27 -11.95 -1.31
CA PRO A 112 -5.52 -12.69 -1.44
C PRO A 112 -6.70 -11.91 -0.86
N LEU A 113 -7.83 -11.89 -1.55
CA LEU A 113 -9.03 -11.17 -1.10
C LEU A 113 -9.49 -11.63 0.29
N ARG A 114 -9.35 -12.93 0.61
CA ARG A 114 -9.65 -13.47 1.93
C ARG A 114 -8.97 -12.69 3.05
N VAL A 115 -7.69 -12.36 2.88
CA VAL A 115 -6.87 -11.66 3.90
C VAL A 115 -7.35 -10.23 4.06
N VAL A 116 -7.63 -9.55 2.95
CA VAL A 116 -8.15 -8.17 2.97
C VAL A 116 -9.50 -8.10 3.70
N LEU A 117 -10.34 -9.12 3.56
CA LEU A 117 -11.66 -9.15 4.18
C LEU A 117 -11.63 -9.62 5.64
N THR A 118 -10.77 -10.56 6.00
CA THR A 118 -10.70 -11.08 7.39
C THR A 118 -10.07 -10.08 8.35
N GLU A 119 -9.08 -9.31 7.90
CA GLU A 119 -8.41 -8.31 8.72
C GLU A 119 -9.23 -7.02 8.88
N THR A 120 -10.25 -6.81 8.04
CA THR A 120 -11.09 -5.61 8.09
C THR A 120 -12.40 -5.82 8.85
N PRO A 121 -13.05 -4.74 9.31
CA PRO A 121 -14.42 -4.82 9.85
C PRO A 121 -15.46 -5.36 8.85
N LEU A 122 -15.07 -5.58 7.57
CA LEU A 122 -15.88 -6.21 6.53
C LEU A 122 -15.86 -7.75 6.60
N ALA A 123 -15.18 -8.35 7.57
CA ALA A 123 -15.10 -9.81 7.75
C ALA A 123 -16.47 -10.51 7.76
N ARG A 124 -17.53 -9.85 8.26
CA ARG A 124 -18.90 -10.40 8.22
C ARG A 124 -19.44 -10.59 6.80
N GLY A 125 -19.01 -9.76 5.86
CA GLY A 125 -19.37 -9.86 4.44
C GLY A 125 -18.63 -10.96 3.70
N ALA A 126 -17.47 -11.40 4.22
CA ALA A 126 -16.69 -12.48 3.60
C ALA A 126 -17.47 -13.81 3.54
N ALA A 127 -18.31 -14.07 4.55
CA ALA A 127 -19.15 -15.27 4.62
C ALA A 127 -20.21 -15.35 3.50
N TRP A 128 -20.51 -14.23 2.84
CA TRP A 128 -21.51 -14.13 1.78
C TRP A 128 -20.87 -14.21 0.38
N LEU A 129 -19.54 -14.24 0.31
CA LEU A 129 -18.81 -14.33 -0.95
C LEU A 129 -18.53 -15.79 -1.33
N PRO A 130 -18.55 -16.13 -2.63
CA PRO A 130 -18.13 -17.44 -3.08
C PRO A 130 -16.67 -17.73 -2.70
N ALA A 131 -16.35 -18.96 -2.29
CA ALA A 131 -14.98 -19.35 -1.94
C ALA A 131 -13.98 -19.08 -3.08
N SER A 132 -14.42 -19.25 -4.33
CA SER A 132 -13.62 -18.96 -5.53
C SER A 132 -13.22 -17.48 -5.64
N TRP A 133 -13.97 -16.56 -5.06
CA TRP A 133 -13.64 -15.13 -5.03
C TRP A 133 -12.63 -14.80 -3.94
N LEU A 134 -12.76 -15.45 -2.78
CA LEU A 134 -11.85 -15.24 -1.63
C LEU A 134 -10.40 -15.61 -1.97
N GLU A 135 -10.18 -16.58 -2.85
CA GLU A 135 -8.84 -16.96 -3.32
C GLU A 135 -8.27 -16.04 -4.41
N ARG A 136 -9.06 -15.11 -4.97
CA ARG A 136 -8.55 -14.18 -5.99
C ARG A 136 -7.61 -13.18 -5.35
N SER A 137 -6.45 -12.97 -5.98
CA SER A 137 -5.53 -11.91 -5.59
C SER A 137 -6.04 -10.56 -6.06
N VAL A 138 -6.04 -9.60 -5.14
CA VAL A 138 -6.35 -8.19 -5.40
C VAL A 138 -5.08 -7.39 -5.33
N TRP A 139 -4.96 -6.41 -6.22
CA TRP A 139 -3.86 -5.46 -6.17
C TRP A 139 -4.12 -4.40 -5.13
N MET A 140 -3.11 -4.07 -4.37
CA MET A 140 -3.07 -2.95 -3.46
C MET A 140 -2.00 -2.00 -3.96
N ARG A 141 -2.33 -0.71 -3.98
CA ARG A 141 -1.36 0.36 -4.24
C ARG A 141 -1.52 1.45 -3.20
N LEU A 142 -0.40 1.81 -2.60
CA LEU A 142 -0.23 2.82 -1.56
C LEU A 142 0.60 3.96 -2.14
N ARG A 143 0.11 5.19 -2.02
CA ARG A 143 0.86 6.42 -2.29
C ARG A 143 1.20 7.06 -0.96
N ALA A 144 2.47 7.34 -0.74
CA ALA A 144 2.94 7.98 0.47
C ALA A 144 4.06 8.97 0.20
N HIS A 145 4.19 9.95 1.09
CA HIS A 145 5.34 10.85 1.16
C HIS A 145 6.24 10.44 2.33
N PRO A 146 7.55 10.20 2.10
CA PRO A 146 8.50 10.08 3.19
C PRO A 146 8.68 11.44 3.87
N ARG A 147 8.62 11.46 5.20
CA ARG A 147 8.90 12.61 6.05
C ARG A 147 9.76 12.20 7.23
N VAL A 148 10.76 13.01 7.55
CA VAL A 148 11.55 12.81 8.76
C VAL A 148 10.88 13.54 9.93
N GLU A 149 10.48 12.78 10.95
CA GLU A 149 9.95 13.30 12.21
C GLU A 149 10.97 13.12 13.33
N ARG A 150 11.13 14.16 14.17
CA ARG A 150 11.94 14.08 15.40
C ARG A 150 11.04 13.84 16.59
N ARG A 151 11.24 12.72 17.30
CA ARG A 151 10.51 12.37 18.51
C ARG A 151 11.49 12.23 19.68
N GLY A 152 11.64 13.32 20.42
CA GLY A 152 12.69 13.45 21.43
C GLY A 152 14.07 13.47 20.77
N ASP A 153 14.95 12.58 21.21
CA ASP A 153 16.31 12.45 20.65
C ASP A 153 16.40 11.48 19.45
N ARG A 154 15.32 10.74 19.17
CA ARG A 154 15.28 9.79 18.05
C ARG A 154 14.61 10.41 16.83
N ARG A 155 15.17 10.13 15.65
CA ARG A 155 14.58 10.49 14.36
C ARG A 155 13.88 9.27 13.75
N TYR A 156 12.76 9.51 13.08
CA TYR A 156 11.95 8.49 12.44
C TYR A 156 11.61 8.93 11.02
N VAL A 157 11.71 8.02 10.05
CA VAL A 157 11.10 8.22 8.75
C VAL A 157 9.68 7.71 8.84
N ARG A 158 8.75 8.64 8.66
CA ARG A 158 7.32 8.38 8.57
C ARG A 158 6.89 8.46 7.12
N PHE A 159 6.12 7.48 6.67
CA PHE A 159 5.47 7.49 5.37
C PHE A 159 4.02 7.92 5.55
N ASP A 160 3.74 9.19 5.23
CA ASP A 160 2.39 9.72 5.27
C ASP A 160 1.63 9.27 4.02
N VAL A 161 0.60 8.45 4.23
CA VAL A 161 -0.21 7.87 3.16
C VAL A 161 -1.23 8.89 2.67
N ASP A 162 -1.14 9.30 1.41
CA ASP A 162 -2.13 10.20 0.80
C ASP A 162 -3.29 9.42 0.19
N ALA A 163 -2.98 8.27 -0.40
CA ALA A 163 -3.97 7.48 -1.10
C ALA A 163 -3.70 5.98 -1.02
N PHE A 164 -4.80 5.24 -0.92
CA PHE A 164 -4.80 3.80 -0.98
C PHE A 164 -5.79 3.35 -2.06
N THR A 165 -5.38 2.39 -2.88
CA THR A 165 -6.17 1.86 -3.98
C THR A 165 -6.18 0.35 -3.91
N LEU A 166 -7.35 -0.25 -4.15
CA LEU A 166 -7.56 -1.69 -4.21
C LEU A 166 -8.13 -2.02 -5.60
N GLY A 167 -7.35 -2.74 -6.42
CA GLY A 167 -7.58 -2.88 -7.85
C GLY A 167 -7.60 -1.50 -8.51
N ARG A 168 -8.76 -1.11 -9.05
CA ARG A 168 -9.04 0.21 -9.64
C ARG A 168 -9.78 1.17 -8.70
N THR A 169 -10.19 0.69 -7.52
CA THR A 169 -11.03 1.45 -6.60
C THR A 169 -10.19 2.26 -5.63
N TRP A 170 -10.51 3.54 -5.51
CA TRP A 170 -9.90 4.43 -4.53
C TRP A 170 -10.53 4.26 -3.16
N LEU A 171 -9.70 4.17 -2.14
CA LEU A 171 -10.11 3.97 -0.76
C LEU A 171 -9.54 5.10 0.11
N PRO A 172 -10.26 5.50 1.18
CA PRO A 172 -9.76 6.50 2.12
C PRO A 172 -8.41 6.10 2.77
N ALA A 173 -7.59 7.09 3.09
CA ALA A 173 -6.24 6.90 3.65
C ALA A 173 -6.20 6.19 5.03
N PHE A 174 -7.33 6.07 5.75
CA PHE A 174 -7.40 5.29 6.99
C PHE A 174 -7.56 3.77 6.76
N VAL A 175 -8.05 3.35 5.59
CA VAL A 175 -8.29 1.94 5.25
C VAL A 175 -7.04 1.06 5.32
N PRO A 176 -5.83 1.50 4.90
CA PRO A 176 -4.64 0.67 5.10
C PRO A 176 -4.37 0.36 6.57
N ARG A 177 -4.78 1.21 7.53
CA ARG A 177 -4.65 0.90 8.97
C ARG A 177 -5.61 -0.20 9.45
N LEU A 178 -6.65 -0.49 8.66
CA LEU A 178 -7.62 -1.56 8.94
C LEU A 178 -7.25 -2.87 8.24
N ILE A 179 -6.45 -2.83 7.17
CA ILE A 179 -6.06 -4.02 6.40
C ILE A 179 -4.67 -4.51 6.82
N LEU A 180 -3.75 -3.59 7.09
CA LEU A 180 -2.38 -3.90 7.42
C LEU A 180 -2.25 -4.13 8.92
N ASP A 181 -1.68 -5.29 9.29
CA ASP A 181 -1.30 -5.60 10.67
C ASP A 181 -0.38 -4.47 11.24
N PRO A 182 -0.51 -4.09 12.52
CA PRO A 182 0.49 -3.34 13.28
C PRO A 182 1.96 -3.57 12.87
N SER A 183 2.37 -4.82 12.64
CA SER A 183 3.73 -5.17 12.18
C SER A 183 4.08 -4.49 10.84
N THR A 184 3.16 -4.57 9.88
CA THR A 184 3.30 -3.97 8.55
C THR A 184 3.20 -2.45 8.62
N LEU A 185 2.38 -1.92 9.53
CA LEU A 185 2.29 -0.48 9.80
C LEU A 185 3.58 0.10 10.41
N ARG A 186 4.43 -0.70 11.07
CA ARG A 186 5.76 -0.24 11.53
C ARG A 186 6.67 0.13 10.36
N PHE A 187 6.48 -0.44 9.17
CA PHE A 187 7.21 0.03 7.97
C PHE A 187 6.84 1.46 7.58
N LEU A 188 5.65 1.93 7.96
CA LEU A 188 5.27 3.33 7.76
C LEU A 188 5.97 4.27 8.75
N SER A 189 6.67 3.76 9.76
CA SER A 189 7.39 4.57 10.75
C SER A 189 8.63 3.83 11.24
N MET A 190 9.75 4.02 10.54
CA MET A 190 11.00 3.34 10.86
C MET A 190 11.98 4.30 11.57
N PRO A 191 12.68 3.85 12.63
CA PRO A 191 13.73 4.64 13.25
C PRO A 191 14.88 4.83 12.25
N ILE A 192 15.43 6.04 12.18
CA ILE A 192 16.61 6.35 11.38
C ILE A 192 17.75 6.88 12.26
N PRO A 193 19.01 6.69 11.83
CA PRO A 193 20.17 7.29 12.49
C PRO A 193 20.00 8.80 12.62
N SER A 194 20.50 9.38 13.71
CA SER A 194 20.43 10.82 13.98
C SER A 194 21.15 11.68 12.95
N SER A 195 22.06 11.07 12.17
CA SER A 195 22.78 11.69 11.09
C SER A 195 22.00 11.87 9.80
N VAL A 196 20.84 11.22 9.66
CA VAL A 196 19.99 11.40 8.48
C VAL A 196 19.10 12.62 8.72
N ASP A 197 19.28 13.63 7.90
CA ASP A 197 18.53 14.89 7.95
C ASP A 197 17.24 14.82 7.13
N ASP A 198 17.31 14.23 5.94
CA ASP A 198 16.18 14.21 5.03
C ASP A 198 16.15 12.94 4.17
N VAL A 199 14.94 12.51 3.81
CA VAL A 199 14.69 11.41 2.90
C VAL A 199 13.67 11.88 1.87
N THR A 200 14.13 12.13 0.64
CA THR A 200 13.28 12.61 -0.45
C THR A 200 13.15 11.55 -1.54
N ALA A 201 11.93 11.35 -2.06
CA ALA A 201 11.72 10.56 -3.27
C ALA A 201 11.87 11.45 -4.52
N GLU A 202 12.94 11.20 -5.28
CA GLU A 202 13.15 11.77 -6.61
C GLU A 202 12.72 10.78 -7.70
N SER A 203 12.69 11.22 -8.96
CA SER A 203 12.34 10.35 -10.07
C SER A 203 13.35 9.19 -10.19
N GLY A 204 12.86 7.97 -9.99
CA GLY A 204 13.64 6.73 -10.08
C GLY A 204 14.58 6.44 -8.90
N ARG A 205 14.67 7.31 -7.89
CA ARG A 205 15.60 7.14 -6.76
C ARG A 205 15.13 7.78 -5.46
N LEU A 206 15.38 7.11 -4.36
CA LEU A 206 15.18 7.60 -3.00
C LEU A 206 16.50 8.19 -2.53
N VAL A 207 16.51 9.49 -2.24
CA VAL A 207 17.70 10.23 -1.83
C VAL A 207 17.70 10.36 -0.32
N ILE A 208 18.76 9.86 0.32
CA ILE A 208 19.00 10.01 1.74
C ILE A 208 20.09 11.06 1.91
N ARG A 209 19.76 12.16 2.59
CA ARG A 209 20.69 13.24 2.92
C ARG A 209 21.09 13.12 4.39
N SER A 210 22.39 13.16 4.64
CA SER A 210 22.91 13.33 5.98
C SER A 210 23.17 14.80 6.28
N GLY A 211 22.99 15.16 7.55
CA GLY A 211 23.37 16.47 8.06
C GLY A 211 24.85 16.53 8.35
N ASP A 212 25.41 17.72 8.16
CA ASP A 212 26.78 18.08 8.57
C ASP A 212 26.94 18.08 10.11
#